data_AF-A0A6N7ZUF7-F1
#
_entry.id   AF-A0A6N7ZUF7-F1
#
_cell.length_a   1.000
_cell.length_b   1.000
_cell.length_c   1.000
_cell.angle_alpha   90.00
_cell.angle_beta   90.00
_cell.angle_gamma   90.00
#
_symmetry.space_group_name_H-M   'P 1'
#
loop_
_entity.id
_entity.type
_entity.pdbx_description
1 polymer ?
#
loop_
_entity_poly.entity_id
_entity_poly.type
_entity_poly.pdbx_seq_one_letter_code
_entity_poly.pdbx_strand_id
1 'polypeptide(L)'
;MARFPFFKNNVRALGKILAQASIDDVFAEHFASSPNKILKDAGLPEQTTSLFNIVIAKNDLAKRKVILPYKLNTKKLSELDHEYTTRVGEILTTN
;
A
#
# COMPACT_ATOMS: atom_id res chain seq x y z
N MET A 1 -13.05 13.46 16.15
CA MET A 1 -12.21 13.01 15.00
C MET A 1 -10.96 13.87 14.96
N ALA A 2 -9.80 13.32 15.33
CA ALA A 2 -8.53 14.03 15.13
C ALA A 2 -8.31 14.18 13.62
N ARG A 3 -8.22 15.42 13.13
CA ARG A 3 -7.81 15.68 11.75
C ARG A 3 -6.36 15.20 11.63
N PHE A 4 -6.11 14.20 10.80
CA PHE A 4 -4.75 13.81 10.45
C PHE A 4 -4.02 15.06 9.94
N PRO A 5 -2.92 15.48 10.58
CA PRO A 5 -2.26 16.71 10.19
C PRO A 5 -1.73 16.58 8.76
N PHE A 6 -2.20 17.46 7.88
CA PHE A 6 -1.80 17.47 6.48
C PHE A 6 -0.43 18.14 6.35
N PHE A 7 0.63 17.35 6.32
CA PHE A 7 1.99 17.84 6.16
C PHE A 7 2.34 17.90 4.66
N LYS A 8 2.16 19.06 4.03
CA LYS A 8 2.51 19.29 2.62
C LYS A 8 3.95 18.85 2.27
N ASN A 9 4.88 19.03 3.20
CA ASN A 9 6.28 18.63 3.02
C ASN A 9 6.45 17.11 2.92
N ASN A 10 5.60 16.33 3.61
CA ASN A 10 5.67 14.87 3.63
C ASN A 10 5.20 14.26 2.31
N VAL A 11 4.25 14.91 1.62
CA VAL A 11 3.80 14.49 0.28
C VAL A 11 4.95 14.57 -0.72
N ARG A 12 5.72 15.67 -0.69
CA ARG A 12 6.89 15.83 -1.56
C ARG A 12 7.98 14.81 -1.24
N ALA A 13 8.26 14.57 0.04
CA ALA A 13 9.25 13.58 0.49
C ALA A 13 8.87 12.17 0.03
N LEU A 14 7.60 11.77 0.21
CA LEU A 14 7.08 10.49 -0.26
C LEU A 14 7.20 10.34 -1.78
N GLY A 15 6.87 11.38 -2.54
CA GLY A 15 7.03 11.37 -4.00
C GLY A 15 8.48 11.10 -4.44
N LYS A 16 9.46 11.68 -3.72
CA LYS A 16 10.89 11.43 -3.99
C LYS A 16 11.31 9.99 -3.67
N ILE A 17 10.87 9.44 -2.54
CA ILE A 17 11.14 8.04 -2.16
C ILE A 17 10.58 7.08 -3.21
N LEU A 18 9.34 7.32 -3.66
CA LEU A 18 8.71 6.49 -4.69
C LEU A 18 9.42 6.61 -6.03
N ALA A 19 9.83 7.81 -6.43
CA ALA A 19 10.61 8.01 -7.64
C ALA A 19 11.96 7.29 -7.56
N GLN A 20 12.66 7.35 -6.42
CA GLN A 20 13.91 6.63 -6.21
C GLN A 20 13.71 5.12 -6.29
N ALA A 21 12.70 4.58 -5.61
CA ALA A 21 12.35 3.15 -5.66
C ALA A 21 11.91 2.67 -7.06
N SER A 22 11.57 3.57 -7.98
CA SER A 22 11.23 3.22 -9.36
C SER A 22 12.45 3.03 -10.28
N ILE A 23 13.61 3.57 -9.91
CA ILE A 23 14.84 3.52 -10.72
C ILE A 23 16.01 2.80 -10.04
N ASP A 24 15.91 2.54 -8.73
CA ASP A 24 16.91 1.85 -7.92
C ASP A 24 16.28 0.63 -7.25
N ASP A 25 16.56 -0.56 -7.79
CA ASP A 25 16.01 -1.83 -7.31
C ASP A 25 16.54 -2.21 -5.92
N VAL A 26 17.79 -1.87 -5.60
CA VAL A 26 18.38 -2.14 -4.28
C VAL A 26 17.68 -1.31 -3.22
N PHE A 27 17.44 -0.02 -3.52
CA PHE A 27 16.66 0.84 -2.65
C PHE A 27 15.20 0.35 -2.54
N ALA A 28 14.60 -0.12 -3.63
CA ALA A 28 13.24 -0.64 -3.62
C ALA A 28 13.08 -1.87 -2.72
N GLU A 29 14.02 -2.80 -2.75
CA GLU A 29 14.04 -3.98 -1.86
C GLU A 29 14.26 -3.59 -0.39
N HIS A 30 15.19 -2.67 -0.13
CA HIS A 30 15.39 -2.12 1.20
C HIS A 30 14.13 -1.38 1.71
N PHE A 31 13.43 -0.67 0.83
CA PHE A 31 12.18 0.01 1.17
C PHE A 31 11.05 -0.96 1.47
N ALA A 32 10.93 -2.04 0.69
CA ALA A 32 9.94 -3.08 0.95
C ALA A 32 10.19 -3.84 2.25
N SER A 33 11.45 -4.07 2.62
CA SER A 33 11.82 -4.78 3.85
C SER A 33 11.76 -3.93 5.12
N SER A 34 11.93 -2.60 5.01
CA SER A 34 11.94 -1.69 6.17
C SER A 34 11.25 -0.34 5.88
N PRO A 35 9.94 -0.35 5.54
CA PRO A 35 9.25 0.86 5.09
C PRO A 35 9.18 1.95 6.17
N ASN A 36 8.94 1.57 7.42
CA ASN A 36 8.84 2.52 8.53
C ASN A 36 10.14 3.29 8.76
N LYS A 37 11.29 2.64 8.59
CA LYS A 37 12.60 3.27 8.76
C LYS A 37 12.83 4.35 7.70
N ILE A 38 12.59 4.01 6.43
CA ILE A 38 12.78 4.96 5.32
C ILE A 38 11.79 6.13 5.40
N LEU A 39 10.54 5.87 5.76
CA LEU A 39 9.53 6.92 5.93
C LEU A 39 9.88 7.85 7.10
N LYS A 40 10.39 7.30 8.20
CA LYS A 40 10.90 8.09 9.34
C LYS A 40 12.07 8.99 8.92
N ASP A 41 13.05 8.44 8.21
CA ASP A 41 14.21 9.19 7.71
C ASP A 41 13.79 10.30 6.73
N ALA A 42 12.67 10.12 6.03
CA ALA A 42 12.06 11.13 5.16
C ALA A 42 11.21 12.19 5.90
N GLY A 43 11.14 12.13 7.23
CA GLY A 43 10.44 13.11 8.07
C GLY A 43 8.97 12.79 8.33
N LEU A 44 8.50 11.56 8.04
CA LEU A 44 7.19 11.13 8.52
C LEU A 44 7.28 10.80 10.01
N PRO A 45 6.35 11.32 10.86
CA PRO A 45 6.38 11.03 12.28
C PRO A 45 6.26 9.53 12.56
N GLU A 46 7.18 9.00 13.36
CA GLU A 46 7.21 7.58 13.75
C GLU A 46 5.88 7.13 14.34
N GLN A 47 5.30 7.95 15.21
CA GLN A 47 3.98 7.74 15.82
C GLN A 47 2.87 7.53 14.77
N THR A 48 2.99 8.17 13.61
CA THR A 48 2.02 8.01 12.53
C THR A 48 2.25 6.72 11.77
N THR A 49 3.50 6.42 11.39
CA THR A 49 3.83 5.18 10.67
C THR A 49 3.57 3.94 11.51
N SER A 50 3.75 4.00 12.84
CA SER A 50 3.49 2.89 13.75
C SER A 50 2.01 2.48 13.86
N LEU A 51 1.08 3.35 13.44
CA LEU A 51 -0.35 3.03 13.43
C LEU A 51 -0.78 2.20 12.22
N PHE A 52 0.10 2.03 11.23
CA PHE A 52 -0.21 1.33 9.98
C PHE A 52 0.75 0.17 9.75
N ASN A 53 0.23 -0.91 9.17
CA ASN A 53 1.08 -1.92 8.57
C ASN A 53 1.34 -1.52 7.10
N ILE A 54 2.50 -0.93 6.85
CA ILE A 54 2.87 -0.40 5.54
C ILE A 54 3.50 -1.52 4.71
N VAL A 55 2.93 -1.79 3.53
CA VAL A 55 3.45 -2.77 2.58
C VAL A 55 3.75 -2.06 1.27
N ILE A 56 4.98 -2.18 0.79
CA ILE A 56 5.39 -1.64 -0.51
C ILE A 56 5.18 -2.72 -1.57
N ALA A 57 4.24 -2.49 -2.47
CA ALA A 57 3.94 -3.39 -3.57
C ALA A 57 4.52 -2.84 -4.88
N LYS A 58 5.59 -3.48 -5.38
CA LYS A 58 6.01 -3.29 -6.78
C LYS A 58 5.03 -4.05 -7.68
N ASN A 59 4.44 -3.36 -8.66
CA ASN A 59 3.63 -4.01 -9.68
C ASN A 59 4.60 -4.66 -10.67
N ASP A 60 4.40 -5.95 -10.93
CA ASP A 60 5.16 -6.68 -11.96
C ASP A 60 4.26 -6.76 -13.19
N LEU A 61 4.83 -6.57 -14.38
CA LEU A 61 4.12 -6.73 -15.65
C LEU A 61 3.51 -8.14 -15.78
N ALA A 62 4.12 -9.14 -15.14
CA ALA A 62 3.61 -10.51 -15.12
C ALA A 62 2.56 -10.79 -14.02
N LYS A 63 2.51 -9.99 -12.96
CA LYS A 63 1.64 -10.22 -11.80
C LYS A 63 1.02 -8.91 -11.32
N ARG A 64 -0.20 -8.66 -11.78
CA ARG A 64 -1.04 -7.57 -11.30
C ARG A 64 -1.37 -7.77 -9.82
N LYS A 65 -0.98 -6.81 -8.98
CA LYS A 65 -1.39 -6.75 -7.58
C LYS A 65 -2.60 -5.83 -7.44
N VAL A 66 -3.67 -6.31 -6.82
CA VAL A 66 -4.88 -5.53 -6.53
C VAL A 66 -5.02 -5.37 -5.02
N ILE A 67 -5.31 -4.15 -4.57
CA ILE A 67 -5.52 -3.83 -3.16
C ILE A 67 -7.02 -3.80 -2.89
N LEU A 68 -7.47 -4.62 -1.94
CA LEU A 68 -8.85 -4.58 -1.47
C LEU A 68 -8.98 -3.55 -0.34
N PRO A 69 -10.02 -2.70 -0.34
CA PRO A 69 -10.26 -1.73 0.74
C PRO A 69 -10.78 -2.36 2.03
N TYR A 70 -10.96 -3.69 2.04
CA TYR A 70 -11.44 -4.47 3.17
C TYR A 70 -10.75 -5.84 3.22
N LYS A 71 -10.80 -6.48 4.39
CA LYS A 71 -10.30 -7.85 4.56
C LYS A 71 -11.15 -8.82 3.75
N LEU A 72 -10.48 -9.69 3.01
CA LEU A 72 -11.13 -10.75 2.25
C LEU A 72 -11.93 -11.68 3.19
N ASN A 73 -13.22 -11.85 2.94
CA ASN A 73 -14.06 -12.79 3.67
C ASN A 73 -13.95 -14.19 3.02
N THR A 74 -13.09 -15.03 3.62
CA THR A 74 -12.83 -16.39 3.13
C THR A 74 -14.05 -17.30 3.20
N LYS A 75 -14.94 -17.10 4.18
CA LYS A 75 -16.16 -17.89 4.33
C LYS A 75 -17.12 -17.65 3.17
N LYS A 76 -17.41 -16.38 2.86
CA LYS A 76 -18.26 -16.01 1.72
C LYS A 76 -17.67 -16.46 0.38
N LEU A 77 -16.34 -16.48 0.24
CA LEU A 77 -15.68 -17.06 -0.93
C LEU A 77 -15.88 -18.57 -1.04
N SER A 78 -15.68 -19.31 0.07
CA SER A 78 -15.85 -20.76 0.07
C SER A 78 -17.30 -21.18 -0.16
N GLU A 79 -18.25 -20.35 0.27
CA GLU A 79 -19.69 -20.57 0.07
C GLU A 79 -20.17 -20.10 -1.31
N LEU A 80 -19.27 -19.58 -2.17
CA LEU A 80 -19.61 -19.01 -3.49
C LEU A 80 -20.77 -18.00 -3.42
N ASP A 81 -20.77 -17.16 -2.37
CA ASP A 81 -21.74 -16.07 -2.23
C ASP A 81 -21.71 -15.20 -3.49
N HIS A 82 -22.79 -15.26 -4.27
CA HIS A 82 -22.84 -14.71 -5.62
C HIS A 82 -22.61 -13.19 -5.62
N GLU A 83 -23.19 -12.48 -4.66
CA GLU A 83 -23.04 -11.03 -4.54
C GLU A 83 -21.59 -10.67 -4.19
N TYR A 84 -21.02 -11.36 -3.20
CA TYR A 84 -19.65 -11.11 -2.76
C TYR A 84 -18.61 -11.45 -3.84
N THR A 85 -18.75 -12.60 -4.49
CA THR A 85 -17.83 -13.04 -5.55
C THR A 85 -17.90 -12.14 -6.78
N THR A 86 -19.10 -11.70 -7.19
CA THR A 86 -19.27 -10.75 -8.30
C THR A 86 -18.55 -9.44 -7.98
N ARG A 87 -18.76 -8.88 -6.78
CA ARG A 87 -18.14 -7.62 -6.37
C ARG A 87 -16.61 -7.71 -6.25
N VAL A 88 -16.08 -8.83 -5.76
CA VAL A 88 -14.64 -9.08 -5.78
C VAL A 88 -14.13 -9.19 -7.22
N GLY A 89 -14.86 -9.89 -8.08
CA GLY A 89 -14.55 -10.00 -9.50
C GLY A 89 -14.47 -8.64 -10.20
N GLU A 90 -15.44 -7.76 -9.99
CA GLU A 90 -15.44 -6.39 -10.50
C GLU A 90 -14.20 -5.59 -10.07
N ILE A 91 -13.77 -5.72 -8.81
CA ILE A 91 -12.56 -5.05 -8.31
C ILE A 91 -11.29 -5.61 -8.97
N LEU A 92 -11.28 -6.90 -9.30
CA LEU A 92 -10.15 -7.55 -9.95
C LEU A 92 -10.07 -7.22 -11.45
N THR A 93 -11.21 -7.01 -12.12
CA THR A 93 -11.28 -6.72 -13.57
C THR A 93 -11.25 -5.22 -13.91
N THR A 94 -11.71 -4.35 -13.00
CA THR A 94 -11.78 -2.91 -13.25
C THR A 94 -10.46 -2.23 -12.83
N ASN A 95 -9.77 -1.65 -13.82
CA ASN A 95 -8.45 -0.94 -13.86
C ASN A 95 -7.40 -1.71 -14.68
#